data_AF-A0A935PE20-F1
#
_entry.id   AF-A0A935PE20-F1
#
_cell.length_a   1.000
_cell.length_b   1.000
_cell.length_c   1.000
_cell.angle_alpha   90.00
_cell.angle_beta   90.00
_cell.angle_gamma   90.00
#
_symmetry.space_group_name_H-M   'P 1'
#
loop_
_entity.id
_entity.type
_entity.pdbx_description
1 polymer ?
#
loop_
_entity_poly.entity_id
_entity_poly.type
_entity_poly.pdbx_seq_one_letter_code
_entity_poly.pdbx_strand_id
1 'polypeptide(L)'
;MAAGDLLLGYRNGAILTASTVLYRTRNPALADRLWGGTPERPFELMGFTGRPHVGEVPIVSQMLGYLDPDYRGFTRLGPEKCRAIHNAFGSLEMFVRLGLRYDFPFNFRHSE
;
A
#
# COMPACT_ATOMS: atom_id res chain seq x y z
N MET A 1 -5.29 -6.47 -7.37
CA MET A 1 -6.22 -5.50 -6.79
C MET A 1 -7.63 -6.00 -6.96
N ALA A 2 -8.20 -6.53 -5.90
CA ALA A 2 -9.59 -6.92 -5.70
C ALA A 2 -10.14 -6.20 -4.46
N ALA A 3 -11.46 -6.24 -4.27
CA ALA A 3 -12.04 -5.75 -3.02
C ALA A 3 -11.47 -6.56 -1.84
N GLY A 4 -11.12 -5.88 -0.76
CA GLY A 4 -10.43 -6.46 0.41
C GLY A 4 -8.90 -6.45 0.32
N ASP A 5 -8.30 -6.19 -0.84
CA ASP A 5 -6.84 -6.06 -0.93
C ASP A 5 -6.34 -4.84 -0.13
N LEU A 6 -5.20 -5.00 0.53
CA LEU A 6 -4.46 -3.90 1.14
C LEU A 6 -3.65 -3.16 0.06
N LEU A 7 -3.82 -1.85 -0.03
CA LEU A 7 -3.04 -0.94 -0.87
C LEU A 7 -2.14 -0.08 0.01
N LEU A 8 -0.83 -0.14 -0.24
CA LEU A 8 0.18 0.68 0.43
C LEU A 8 0.70 1.77 -0.52
N GLY A 9 0.69 3.02 -0.06
CA GLY A 9 1.36 4.13 -0.74
C GLY A 9 2.82 4.18 -0.32
N TYR A 10 3.74 4.02 -1.28
CA TYR A 10 5.18 4.02 -1.05
C TYR A 10 5.84 5.24 -1.69
N ARG A 11 6.81 5.84 -1.00
CA ARG A 11 7.70 6.87 -1.54
C ARG A 11 9.02 6.89 -0.78
N ASN A 12 10.14 6.93 -1.51
CA ASN A 12 11.49 7.15 -0.96
C ASN A 12 11.83 6.26 0.26
N GLY A 13 11.61 4.95 0.16
CA GLY A 13 11.92 4.01 1.25
C GLY A 13 10.91 4.01 2.39
N ALA A 14 9.78 4.71 2.28
CA ALA A 14 8.77 4.80 3.33
C ALA A 14 7.36 4.46 2.84
N ILE A 15 6.57 3.85 3.73
CA ILE A 15 5.12 3.71 3.55
C ILE A 15 4.44 4.96 4.10
N LEU A 16 3.67 5.64 3.26
CA LEU A 16 2.99 6.90 3.56
C LEU A 16 1.50 6.71 3.83
N THR A 17 0.90 5.73 3.16
CA THR A 17 -0.53 5.45 3.31
C THR A 17 -0.79 3.94 3.31
N ALA A 18 -1.87 3.56 3.99
CA ALA A 18 -2.41 2.21 3.93
C ALA A 18 -3.93 2.30 3.83
N SER A 19 -4.52 1.61 2.86
CA SER A 19 -5.97 1.63 2.65
C SER A 19 -6.47 0.29 2.12
N THR A 20 -7.70 -0.06 2.49
CA THR A 20 -8.36 -1.25 1.96
C THR A 20 -9.12 -0.89 0.69
N VAL A 21 -8.95 -1.69 -0.35
CA VAL A 21 -9.71 -1.55 -1.60
C VAL A 21 -11.15 -1.97 -1.36
N LEU A 22 -12.10 -1.05 -1.60
CA LEU A 22 -13.53 -1.32 -1.46
C LEU A 22 -14.13 -1.77 -2.78
N TYR A 23 -13.71 -1.14 -3.87
CA TYR A 23 -14.24 -1.40 -5.19
C TYR A 23 -13.19 -1.09 -6.26
N ARG A 24 -13.32 -1.76 -7.41
CA ARG A 24 -12.52 -1.45 -8.60
C ARG A 24 -13.41 -1.46 -9.82
N THR A 25 -13.11 -0.55 -10.74
CA THR A 25 -13.74 -0.54 -12.07
C THR A 25 -12.71 -0.21 -13.13
N ARG A 26 -13.04 -0.52 -14.37
CA ARG A 26 -12.27 -0.12 -15.54
C ARG A 26 -13.07 0.94 -16.29
N ASN A 27 -12.47 2.11 -16.52
CA ASN A 27 -13.10 3.17 -17.30
C ASN A 27 -12.14 3.71 -18.36
N PRO A 28 -12.11 3.07 -19.54
CA PRO A 28 -11.23 3.46 -20.63
C PRO A 28 -11.50 4.88 -21.13
N ALA A 29 -12.78 5.29 -21.18
CA ALA A 29 -13.17 6.61 -21.68
C ALA A 29 -12.69 7.74 -20.77
N LEU A 30 -12.81 7.57 -19.46
CA LEU A 30 -12.26 8.55 -18.51
C LEU A 30 -10.73 8.53 -18.52
N ALA A 31 -10.11 7.37 -18.73
CA ALA A 31 -8.67 7.28 -18.80
C ALA A 31 -8.07 7.97 -20.03
N ASP A 32 -8.68 7.78 -21.20
CA ASP A 32 -8.32 8.50 -22.42
C ASP A 32 -8.47 10.02 -22.24
N ARG A 33 -9.52 10.46 -21.52
CA ARG A 33 -9.71 11.89 -21.22
C ARG A 33 -8.70 12.47 -20.22
N LEU A 34 -8.23 11.68 -19.25
CA LEU A 34 -7.30 12.15 -18.21
C LEU A 34 -5.83 12.10 -18.64
N TRP A 35 -5.44 11.05 -19.37
CA TRP A 35 -4.04 10.77 -19.72
C TRP A 35 -3.76 10.86 -21.23
N GLY A 36 -4.79 10.92 -22.07
CA GLY A 36 -4.65 10.87 -23.53
C GLY A 36 -4.26 9.48 -24.05
N GLY A 37 -4.05 9.41 -25.36
CA GLY A 37 -3.49 8.22 -26.02
C GLY A 37 -1.97 8.17 -25.87
N THR A 38 -1.46 7.78 -24.72
CA THR A 38 -0.04 7.47 -24.55
C THR A 38 0.32 6.11 -25.18
N PRO A 39 1.57 5.91 -25.68
CA PRO A 39 2.00 4.63 -26.27
C PRO A 39 1.88 3.46 -25.29
N GLU A 40 2.13 3.74 -24.01
CA GLU A 40 1.78 2.88 -22.88
C GLU A 40 0.31 3.17 -22.57
N ARG A 41 -0.60 2.20 -22.83
CA ARG A 41 -2.05 2.41 -22.67
C ARG A 41 -2.38 3.14 -21.35
N PRO A 42 -3.32 4.10 -21.34
CA PRO A 42 -3.63 4.90 -20.15
C PRO A 42 -4.02 4.01 -18.96
N PHE A 43 -3.81 4.47 -17.73
CA PHE A 43 -4.20 3.72 -16.53
C PHE A 43 -5.73 3.69 -16.39
N GLU A 44 -6.37 2.71 -17.03
CA GLU A 44 -7.84 2.62 -17.06
C GLU A 44 -8.47 2.06 -15.79
N LEU A 45 -7.65 1.58 -14.85
CA LEU A 45 -8.11 1.01 -13.59
C LEU A 45 -8.38 2.12 -12.58
N MET A 46 -9.60 2.15 -12.06
CA MET A 46 -9.99 3.03 -10.96
C MET A 46 -10.19 2.20 -9.71
N GLY A 47 -9.44 2.52 -8.67
CA GLY A 47 -9.60 1.96 -7.33
C GLY A 47 -10.34 2.93 -6.44
N PHE A 48 -11.36 2.43 -5.75
CA PHE A 48 -11.99 3.11 -4.63
C PHE A 48 -11.53 2.43 -3.35
N THR A 49 -10.99 3.21 -2.44
CA THR A 49 -10.46 2.71 -1.17
C THR A 49 -11.22 3.30 0.01
N GLY A 50 -11.14 2.62 1.14
CA GLY A 50 -11.57 3.19 2.42
C GLY A 50 -10.69 4.38 2.78
N ARG A 51 -11.09 5.13 3.83
CA ARG A 51 -10.28 6.23 4.35
C ARG A 51 -8.87 5.71 4.65
N PRO A 52 -7.82 6.26 4.01
CA PRO A 52 -6.47 5.78 4.23
C PRO A 52 -6.00 6.13 5.64
N HIS A 53 -5.24 5.21 6.26
CA HIS A 53 -4.29 5.59 7.29
C HIS A 53 -3.16 6.39 6.62
N VAL A 54 -2.75 7.50 7.23
CA VAL A 54 -1.73 8.40 6.68
C VAL A 54 -0.65 8.63 7.72
N GLY A 55 0.61 8.62 7.28
CA GLY A 55 1.79 8.81 8.11
C GLY A 55 3.01 8.15 7.49
N GLU A 56 4.18 8.72 7.75
CA GLU A 56 5.43 8.27 7.17
C GLU A 56 6.09 7.21 8.06
N VAL A 57 6.32 6.04 7.48
CA VAL A 57 6.91 4.87 8.14
C VAL A 57 8.09 4.39 7.29
N PRO A 58 9.33 4.72 7.67
CA PRO A 58 10.52 4.21 6.98
C PRO A 58 10.57 2.69 7.02
N ILE A 59 10.91 2.06 5.90
CA ILE A 59 11.16 0.62 5.82
C ILE A 59 12.54 0.36 6.40
N VAL A 60 12.57 -0.19 7.61
CA VAL A 60 13.80 -0.55 8.32
C VAL A 60 14.14 -2.04 8.16
N SER A 61 15.35 -2.45 8.51
CA SER A 61 15.85 -3.82 8.34
C SER A 61 14.92 -4.89 8.92
N GLN A 62 14.28 -4.61 10.06
CA GLN A 62 13.32 -5.51 10.72
C GLN A 62 12.04 -5.75 9.90
N MET A 63 11.73 -4.85 8.96
CA MET A 63 10.55 -4.93 8.10
C MET A 63 10.83 -5.69 6.79
N LEU A 64 12.09 -6.00 6.48
CA LEU A 64 12.47 -6.65 5.22
C LEU A 64 11.97 -8.10 5.10
N GLY A 65 11.48 -8.70 6.20
CA GLY A 65 10.72 -9.96 6.15
C GLY A 65 9.31 -9.82 5.58
N TYR A 66 8.75 -8.61 5.60
CA TYR A 66 7.36 -8.29 5.24
C TYR A 66 7.24 -7.38 4.03
N LEU A 67 8.22 -6.51 3.83
CA LEU A 67 8.30 -5.55 2.74
C LEU A 67 9.63 -5.67 2.01
N ASP A 68 9.72 -5.05 0.85
CA ASP A 68 10.92 -4.90 0.06
C ASP A 68 11.48 -3.48 0.28
N PRO A 69 12.79 -3.28 0.14
CA PRO A 69 13.42 -1.99 0.43
C PRO A 69 13.03 -0.90 -0.59
N ASP A 70 12.64 -1.29 -1.81
CA ASP A 70 12.21 -0.36 -2.84
C ASP A 70 11.08 -0.95 -3.69
N TYR A 71 10.19 -0.06 -4.15
CA TYR A 71 9.06 -0.40 -5.01
C TYR A 71 8.97 0.60 -6.17
N ARG A 72 8.61 0.09 -7.36
CA ARG A 72 8.38 0.91 -8.56
C ARG A 72 7.01 0.65 -9.13
N GLY A 73 6.33 1.72 -9.54
CA GLY A 73 4.98 1.64 -10.13
C GLY A 73 3.99 0.86 -9.26
N PHE A 74 3.04 0.19 -9.92
CA PHE A 74 2.05 -0.64 -9.24
C PHE A 74 2.55 -2.07 -9.06
N THR A 75 3.16 -2.35 -7.91
CA THR A 75 3.77 -3.65 -7.60
C THR A 75 2.91 -4.48 -6.66
N ARG A 76 2.75 -5.77 -6.97
CA ARG A 76 2.11 -6.74 -6.07
C ARG A 76 3.14 -7.25 -5.08
N LEU A 77 2.81 -7.20 -3.79
CA LEU A 77 3.62 -7.83 -2.75
C LEU A 77 3.63 -9.36 -2.92
N GLY A 78 4.81 -9.96 -2.80
CA GLY A 78 5.01 -11.40 -3.00
C GLY A 78 4.20 -12.25 -2.00
N PRO A 79 3.69 -13.43 -2.43
CA PRO A 79 2.87 -14.28 -1.57
C PRO A 79 3.59 -14.76 -0.30
N GLU A 80 4.91 -14.90 -0.34
CA GLU A 80 5.77 -15.23 0.79
C GLU A 80 5.77 -14.13 1.86
N LYS A 81 5.84 -12.87 1.45
CA LYS A 81 5.76 -11.71 2.34
C LYS A 81 4.37 -11.59 2.96
N CYS A 82 3.32 -11.76 2.15
CA CYS A 82 1.94 -11.81 2.66
C CYS A 82 1.79 -12.91 3.71
N ARG A 83 2.35 -14.10 3.48
CA ARG A 83 2.34 -15.19 4.45
C ARG A 83 3.12 -14.84 5.71
N ALA A 84 4.30 -14.23 5.59
CA ALA A 84 5.07 -13.77 6.74
C ALA A 84 4.29 -12.75 7.57
N ILE A 85 3.59 -11.81 6.92
CA ILE A 85 2.71 -10.84 7.58
C ILE A 85 1.57 -11.56 8.32
N HIS A 86 0.87 -12.48 7.66
CA HIS A 86 -0.21 -13.24 8.30
C HIS A 86 0.28 -14.05 9.50
N ASN A 87 1.45 -14.68 9.39
CA ASN A 87 2.02 -15.45 10.50
C ASN A 87 2.41 -14.57 11.70
N ALA A 88 2.91 -13.36 11.45
CA ALA A 88 3.38 -12.47 12.51
C ALA A 88 2.27 -11.61 13.14
N PHE A 89 1.27 -11.20 12.34
CA PHE A 89 0.24 -10.24 12.76
C PHE A 89 -1.18 -10.81 12.74
N GLY A 90 -1.39 -12.02 12.23
CA GLY A 90 -2.71 -12.66 12.05
C GLY A 90 -3.47 -12.15 10.83
N SER A 91 -3.39 -10.85 10.51
CA SER A 91 -4.03 -10.26 9.35
C SER A 91 -3.24 -9.09 8.76
N LEU A 92 -3.55 -8.74 7.51
CA LEU A 92 -3.01 -7.53 6.87
C LEU A 92 -3.47 -6.25 7.58
N GLU A 93 -4.68 -6.22 8.15
CA GLU A 93 -5.15 -5.08 8.93
C GLU A 93 -4.32 -4.88 10.19
N MET A 94 -4.04 -5.96 10.93
CA MET A 94 -3.21 -5.88 12.14
C MET A 94 -1.78 -5.47 11.84
N PHE A 95 -1.24 -5.86 10.67
CA PHE A 95 0.05 -5.35 10.20
C PHE A 95 0.05 -3.84 9.97
N VAL A 96 -1.01 -3.28 9.39
CA VAL A 96 -1.14 -1.83 9.22
C VAL A 96 -1.17 -1.12 10.57
N ARG A 97 -1.94 -1.64 11.52
CA ARG A 97 -2.10 -1.02 12.86
C ARG A 97 -0.82 -1.10 13.70
N LEU A 98 -0.23 -2.29 13.78
CA LEU A 98 0.89 -2.59 14.70
C LEU A 98 2.25 -2.49 14.01
N GLY A 99 2.38 -3.07 12.82
CA GLY A 99 3.63 -3.10 12.05
C GLY A 99 3.99 -1.75 11.44
N LEU A 100 3.01 -1.04 10.88
CA LEU A 100 3.17 0.33 10.38
C LEU A 100 2.86 1.39 11.44
N ARG A 101 2.47 0.96 12.65
CA ARG A 101 2.27 1.81 13.84
C ARG A 101 1.27 2.96 13.64
N TYR A 102 0.34 2.88 12.69
CA TYR A 102 -0.64 3.96 12.43
C TYR A 102 -1.53 4.29 13.64
N ASP A 103 -1.70 3.36 14.57
CA ASP A 103 -2.47 3.56 15.80
C ASP A 103 -1.67 4.22 16.94
N PHE A 104 -0.36 4.48 16.75
CA PHE A 104 0.47 5.23 17.71
C PHE A 104 0.65 6.69 17.27
N PRO A 105 0.37 7.67 18.14
CA PRO A 105 0.62 9.08 17.87
C PRO A 105 2.08 9.30 17.45
N PHE A 106 2.30 10.18 16.48
CA PHE A 106 3.63 10.51 15.96
C PHE A 106 4.65 10.84 17.06
N ASN A 107 4.19 11.43 18.16
CA ASN A 107 5.01 11.81 19.34
C ASN A 107 5.69 10.65 20.07
N PHE A 108 5.30 9.39 19.81
CA PHE A 108 5.93 8.20 20.40
C PHE A 108 6.84 7.45 19.42
N ARG A 109 7.06 7.98 18.19
CA ARG A 109 7.82 7.29 17.14
C ARG A 109 9.31 7.64 17.10
N HIS A 110 9.79 8.54 17.97
CA HIS A 110 11.20 8.87 18.12
C HIS A 110 11.66 8.70 19.55
N SER A 111 12.34 7.58 19.81
CA SER A 111 13.30 7.41 20.91
C SER A 111 14.13 6.18 20.56
N GLU A 112 15.10 6.35 19.68
CA GLU A 112 16.47 5.79 19.77
C GLU A 112 17.40 6.68 18.94
#